data_AF-A0A323V5M3-F1
#
_entry.id   AF-A0A323V5M3-F1
#
_cell.length_a   1.000
_cell.length_b   1.000
_cell.length_c   1.000
_cell.angle_alpha   90.00
_cell.angle_beta   90.00
_cell.angle_gamma   90.00
#
_symmetry.space_group_name_H-M   'P 1'
#
loop_
_entity.id
_entity.type
_entity.pdbx_description
1 polymer ?
#
loop_
_entity_poly.entity_id
_entity_poly.type
_entity_poly.pdbx_seq_one_letter_code
_entity_poly.pdbx_strand_id
1 'polypeptide(L)'
;FRVRVVLTAHPTQFYPGSVLGINHDMSEAIAKNDFHTINEYIQQLGITPFFNKKQPTPYDEALNLMWYLENILYHSIGNIYNFIERDIFDHAYDGDNPFIELGFWPGGDRDGNPFVNAATTLKVAEALRSSITV
;
A
#
# COMPACT_ATOMS: atom_id res chain seq x y z
N PHE A 1 -24.90 -1.07 3.07
CA PHE A 1 -24.01 -2.07 2.44
C PHE A 1 -22.58 -1.61 2.68
N ARG A 2 -21.66 -2.51 3.06
CA ARG A 2 -20.27 -2.19 3.41
C ARG A 2 -19.35 -3.31 2.95
N VAL A 3 -18.26 -2.94 2.27
CA VAL A 3 -17.18 -3.85 1.87
C VAL A 3 -15.99 -3.61 2.79
N ARG A 4 -15.41 -4.69 3.32
CA ARG A 4 -14.15 -4.62 4.07
C ARG A 4 -13.06 -5.32 3.27
N VAL A 5 -12.04 -4.56 2.87
CA VAL A 5 -10.85 -5.09 2.19
C VAL A 5 -9.77 -5.29 3.23
N VAL A 6 -9.30 -6.52 3.41
CA VAL A 6 -8.28 -6.86 4.40
C VAL A 6 -6.98 -7.18 3.68
N LEU A 7 -5.95 -6.39 3.93
CA LEU A 7 -4.62 -6.59 3.36
C LEU A 7 -3.87 -7.68 4.13
N THR A 8 -3.26 -8.60 3.39
CA THR A 8 -2.42 -9.68 3.93
C THR A 8 -1.03 -9.61 3.33
N ALA A 9 -0.02 -10.09 4.06
CA ALA A 9 1.32 -10.21 3.50
C ALA A 9 1.28 -11.15 2.28
N HIS A 10 2.05 -10.82 1.24
CA HIS A 10 2.17 -11.67 0.07
C HIS A 10 3.24 -12.74 0.34
N PRO A 11 2.92 -14.04 0.21
CA PRO A 11 3.74 -15.14 0.74
C PRO A 11 5.14 -15.25 0.10
N THR A 12 5.34 -14.64 -1.07
CA THR A 12 6.61 -14.65 -1.81
C THR A 12 7.05 -13.27 -2.28
N GLN A 13 6.60 -12.17 -1.66
CA GLN A 13 7.03 -10.84 -2.12
C GLN A 13 8.54 -10.65 -1.90
N PHE A 14 9.31 -10.70 -2.98
CA PHE A 14 10.78 -10.62 -2.94
C PHE A 14 11.31 -9.23 -3.29
N TYR A 15 10.49 -8.36 -3.90
CA TYR A 15 10.90 -7.02 -4.29
C TYR A 15 11.07 -6.09 -3.08
N PRO A 16 12.24 -5.45 -2.93
CA PRO A 16 12.43 -4.37 -1.96
C PRO A 16 11.51 -3.17 -2.28
N GLY A 17 11.21 -2.36 -1.27
CA GLY A 17 10.40 -1.14 -1.45
C GLY A 17 10.94 -0.18 -2.52
N SER A 18 12.26 -0.14 -2.75
CA SER A 18 12.86 0.65 -3.83
C SER A 18 12.41 0.20 -5.23
N VAL A 19 12.27 -1.10 -5.46
CA VAL A 19 11.78 -1.63 -6.74
C VAL A 19 10.30 -1.28 -6.94
N LEU A 20 9.51 -1.33 -5.87
CA LEU A 20 8.10 -0.95 -5.90
C LEU A 20 7.93 0.54 -6.23
N GLY A 21 8.70 1.41 -5.59
CA GLY A 21 8.72 2.85 -5.88
C GLY A 21 9.09 3.14 -7.32
N ILE A 22 10.19 2.55 -7.83
CA ILE A 22 10.60 2.74 -9.23
C ILE A 22 9.51 2.28 -10.20
N ASN A 23 8.86 1.14 -9.95
CA ASN A 23 7.78 0.65 -10.80
C ASN A 23 6.56 1.57 -10.80
N HIS A 24 6.24 2.17 -9.65
CA HIS A 24 5.15 3.12 -9.52
C HIS A 24 5.42 4.40 -10.31
N ASP A 25 6.57 5.03 -10.07
CA ASP A 25 6.95 6.27 -10.73
C ASP A 25 7.09 6.07 -12.24
N MET A 26 7.63 4.93 -12.66
CA MET A 26 7.69 4.54 -14.07
C MET A 26 6.29 4.37 -14.67
N SER A 27 5.33 3.80 -13.94
CA SER A 27 3.95 3.66 -14.42
C SER A 27 3.29 5.03 -14.62
N GLU A 28 3.55 5.99 -13.73
CA GLU A 28 3.08 7.37 -13.93
C GLU A 28 3.72 8.03 -15.16
N ALA A 29 5.03 7.85 -15.34
CA ALA A 29 5.74 8.39 -16.50
C ALA A 29 5.22 7.79 -17.82
N ILE A 30 4.92 6.48 -17.84
CA ILE A 30 4.26 5.81 -18.97
C ILE A 30 2.90 6.42 -19.24
N ALA A 31 2.07 6.66 -18.22
CA ALA A 31 0.76 7.27 -18.39
C ALA A 31 0.84 8.69 -18.99
N LYS A 32 1.92 9.43 -18.70
CA LYS A 32 2.22 10.76 -19.25
C LYS A 32 2.95 10.72 -20.60
N ASN A 33 3.33 9.54 -21.07
CA ASN A 33 4.16 9.33 -22.27
C ASN A 33 5.51 10.08 -22.21
N ASP A 34 6.10 10.19 -21.03
CA ASP A 34 7.40 10.85 -20.82
C ASP A 34 8.57 9.89 -21.08
N PHE A 35 8.98 9.80 -22.34
CA PHE A 35 10.04 8.87 -22.75
C PHE A 35 11.35 9.06 -21.98
N HIS A 36 11.73 10.30 -21.66
CA HIS A 36 13.02 10.56 -21.01
C HIS A 36 13.03 9.97 -19.60
N THR A 37 12.01 10.31 -18.82
CA THR A 37 11.85 9.81 -17.45
C THR A 37 11.63 8.30 -17.39
N ILE A 38 10.89 7.71 -18.35
CA ILE A 38 10.77 6.24 -18.45
C ILE A 38 12.14 5.59 -18.62
N ASN A 39 12.98 6.13 -19.52
CA ASN A 39 14.31 5.59 -19.77
C ASN A 39 15.25 5.75 -18.56
N GLU A 40 15.09 6.81 -17.75
CA GLU A 40 15.81 6.97 -16.49
C GLU A 40 15.38 5.91 -15.46
N TYR A 41 14.08 5.68 -15.29
CA TYR A 41 13.59 4.66 -14.35
C TYR A 41 13.98 3.23 -14.77
N ILE A 42 14.00 2.91 -16.07
CA ILE A 42 14.50 1.61 -16.55
C ILE A 42 15.98 1.43 -16.18
N GLN A 43 16.81 2.46 -16.32
CA GLN A 43 18.23 2.40 -15.93
C GLN A 43 18.38 2.27 -14.42
N GLN A 44 17.62 3.05 -13.64
CA GLN A 44 17.62 2.97 -12.18
C GLN A 44 17.21 1.57 -11.71
N LEU A 45 16.18 1.00 -12.35
CA LEU A 45 15.74 -0.36 -12.09
C LEU A 45 16.86 -1.36 -12.41
N GLY A 46 17.56 -1.20 -13.54
CA GLY A 46 18.67 -2.05 -13.96
C GLY A 46 19.85 -2.13 -12.98
N ILE A 47 20.06 -1.11 -12.14
CA ILE A 47 21.09 -1.09 -11.09
C ILE A 47 20.54 -1.36 -9.67
N THR A 48 19.22 -1.43 -9.51
CA THR A 48 18.57 -1.67 -8.23
C THR A 48 18.48 -3.17 -7.96
N PRO A 49 18.93 -3.68 -6.80
CA PRO A 49 18.79 -5.10 -6.48
C PRO A 49 17.32 -5.55 -6.41
N PHE A 50 16.97 -6.59 -7.15
CA PHE A 50 15.61 -7.16 -7.19
C PHE A 50 15.31 -8.10 -6.01
N PHE A 51 16.35 -8.55 -5.32
CA PHE A 51 16.24 -9.54 -4.25
C PHE A 51 16.92 -9.05 -2.97
N ASN A 52 16.21 -9.19 -1.85
CA ASN A 52 16.82 -9.05 -0.55
C ASN A 52 17.62 -10.32 -0.22
N LYS A 53 18.88 -10.14 0.18
CA LYS A 53 19.75 -11.25 0.64
C LYS A 53 19.28 -11.87 1.96
N LYS A 54 18.42 -11.17 2.69
CA LYS A 54 17.83 -11.59 3.97
C LYS A 54 16.31 -11.54 3.82
N GLN A 55 15.63 -12.50 4.42
CA GLN A 55 14.17 -12.46 4.52
C GLN A 55 13.75 -11.19 5.27
N PRO A 56 12.71 -10.48 4.81
CA PRO A 56 12.18 -9.32 5.52
C PRO A 56 11.66 -9.74 6.90
N THR A 57 11.75 -8.83 7.87
CA THR A 57 11.06 -9.01 9.15
C THR A 57 9.55 -8.78 8.95
N PRO A 58 8.68 -9.26 9.84
CA PRO A 58 7.24 -8.96 9.73
C PRO A 58 6.93 -7.46 9.76
N TYR A 59 7.80 -6.66 10.37
CA TYR A 59 7.69 -5.20 10.33
C TYR A 59 8.03 -4.65 8.93
N ASP A 60 9.07 -5.17 8.27
CA ASP A 60 9.41 -4.75 6.91
C ASP A 60 8.32 -5.14 5.90
N GLU A 61 7.71 -6.33 6.08
CA GLU A 61 6.54 -6.75 5.29
C GLU A 61 5.36 -5.80 5.48
N ALA A 62 5.11 -5.36 6.71
CA ALA A 62 4.08 -4.37 7.01
C ALA A 62 4.37 -3.02 6.33
N LEU A 63 5.60 -2.50 6.41
CA LEU A 63 5.98 -1.24 5.75
C LEU A 63 5.83 -1.31 4.24
N ASN A 64 6.24 -2.43 3.62
CA ASN A 64 6.07 -2.62 2.19
C ASN A 64 4.58 -2.59 1.79
N LEU A 65 3.71 -3.16 2.61
CA LEU A 65 2.27 -3.16 2.33
C LEU A 65 1.62 -1.80 2.63
N MET A 66 2.15 -1.05 3.61
CA MET A 66 1.74 0.32 3.89
C MET A 66 2.04 1.26 2.71
N TRP A 67 3.13 1.05 1.97
CA TRP A 67 3.38 1.81 0.75
C TRP A 67 2.22 1.73 -0.25
N TYR A 68 1.56 0.57 -0.39
CA TYR A 68 0.36 0.42 -1.24
C TYR A 68 -0.87 1.12 -0.65
N LEU A 69 -0.99 1.14 0.68
CA LEU A 69 -2.04 1.91 1.34
C LEU A 69 -1.91 3.39 0.95
N GLU A 70 -0.73 3.94 1.18
CA GLU A 70 -0.40 5.35 0.99
C GLU A 70 -0.51 5.78 -0.48
N ASN A 71 0.17 5.08 -1.38
CA ASN A 71 0.36 5.57 -2.76
C ASN A 71 -0.73 5.10 -3.73
N ILE A 72 -1.56 4.13 -3.33
CA ILE A 72 -2.55 3.53 -4.25
C ILE A 72 -3.93 3.48 -3.62
N LEU A 73 -4.10 2.78 -2.49
CA LEU A 73 -5.43 2.44 -1.99
C LEU A 73 -6.17 3.65 -1.40
N TYR A 74 -5.50 4.54 -0.67
CA TYR A 74 -6.15 5.73 -0.14
C TYR A 74 -6.70 6.63 -1.25
N HIS A 75 -5.90 6.88 -2.30
CA HIS A 75 -6.34 7.62 -3.47
C HIS A 75 -7.48 6.92 -4.22
N SER A 76 -7.34 5.61 -4.44
CA SER A 76 -8.35 4.82 -5.15
C SER A 76 -9.68 4.81 -4.42
N ILE A 77 -9.66 4.64 -3.09
CA ILE A 77 -10.87 4.65 -2.25
C ILE A 77 -11.51 6.03 -2.23
N GLY A 78 -10.72 7.10 -2.16
CA GLY A 78 -11.23 8.47 -2.29
C GLY A 78 -11.94 8.69 -3.62
N ASN A 79 -11.36 8.22 -4.73
CA ASN A 79 -11.97 8.30 -6.06
C ASN A 79 -13.28 7.49 -6.15
N ILE A 80 -13.31 6.28 -5.60
CA ILE A 80 -14.51 5.44 -5.55
C ILE A 80 -15.60 6.11 -4.70
N TYR A 81 -15.22 6.69 -3.56
CA TYR A 81 -16.15 7.43 -2.71
C TYR A 81 -16.77 8.61 -3.46
N ASN A 82 -15.95 9.44 -4.09
CA ASN A 82 -16.42 10.60 -4.88
C ASN A 82 -17.34 10.17 -6.03
N PHE A 83 -17.03 9.04 -6.69
CA PHE A 83 -17.90 8.48 -7.72
C PHE A 83 -19.27 8.08 -7.14
N ILE A 84 -19.30 7.36 -6.02
CA ILE A 84 -20.55 6.93 -5.38
C ILE A 84 -21.37 8.14 -4.92
N GLU A 85 -20.74 9.09 -4.23
CA GLU A 85 -21.42 10.26 -3.68
C GLU A 85 -22.01 11.15 -4.79
N ARG A 86 -21.26 11.39 -5.87
CA ARG A 86 -21.73 12.16 -7.01
C ARG A 86 -22.76 11.42 -7.86
N ASP A 87 -22.41 10.23 -8.35
CA ASP A 87 -23.17 9.58 -9.44
C ASP A 87 -24.32 8.70 -8.95
N ILE A 88 -24.27 8.25 -7.68
CA ILE A 88 -25.33 7.42 -7.08
C ILE A 88 -26.22 8.24 -6.14
N PHE A 89 -25.61 9.13 -5.34
CA PHE A 89 -26.34 9.90 -4.34
C PHE A 89 -26.63 11.35 -4.74
N ASP A 90 -26.14 11.84 -5.88
CA ASP A 90 -26.34 13.23 -6.36
C ASP A 90 -26.02 14.27 -5.27
N HIS A 91 -24.89 14.06 -4.58
CA HIS A 91 -24.45 14.90 -3.45
C HIS A 91 -25.40 14.98 -2.25
N ALA A 92 -26.40 14.10 -2.17
CA ALA A 92 -27.36 14.08 -1.07
C ALA A 92 -26.86 13.34 0.19
N TYR A 93 -25.65 12.78 0.16
CA TYR A 93 -25.07 12.02 1.28
C TYR A 93 -24.05 12.87 2.05
N ASP A 94 -24.34 13.17 3.32
CA ASP A 94 -23.52 14.05 4.19
C ASP A 94 -22.88 13.33 5.40
N GLY A 95 -22.97 12.00 5.46
CA GLY A 95 -22.42 11.18 6.55
C GLY A 95 -20.97 10.72 6.35
N ASP A 96 -20.38 10.12 7.39
CA ASP A 96 -19.07 9.45 7.31
C ASP A 96 -19.12 8.29 6.29
N ASN A 97 -18.09 8.13 5.46
CA ASN A 97 -18.03 7.09 4.42
C ASN A 97 -18.37 5.69 4.97
N PRO A 98 -19.57 5.12 4.68
CA PRO A 98 -20.00 3.87 5.28
C PRO A 98 -19.66 2.66 4.39
N PHE A 99 -19.10 2.88 3.21
CA PHE A 99 -19.11 1.90 2.12
C PHE A 99 -17.86 1.01 2.09
N ILE A 100 -16.68 1.56 2.42
CA ILE A 100 -15.41 0.85 2.32
C ILE A 100 -14.65 0.97 3.64
N GLU A 101 -14.27 -0.18 4.20
CA GLU A 101 -13.34 -0.29 5.31
C GLU A 101 -12.07 -1.02 4.89
N LEU A 102 -10.94 -0.60 5.46
CA LEU A 102 -9.67 -1.29 5.32
C LEU A 102 -9.32 -2.05 6.61
N GLY A 103 -8.90 -3.29 6.43
CA GLY A 103 -8.25 -4.10 7.46
C GLY A 103 -6.80 -4.39 7.09
N PHE A 104 -5.97 -4.70 8.08
CA PHE A 104 -4.54 -4.91 7.88
C PHE A 104 -4.05 -6.03 8.80
N TRP A 105 -3.55 -7.12 8.20
CA TRP A 105 -3.01 -8.28 8.93
C TRP A 105 -1.51 -8.25 9.22
N PRO A 106 -0.63 -7.69 8.36
CA PRO A 106 0.80 -7.70 8.66
C PRO A 106 1.12 -7.09 10.02
N GLY A 107 1.89 -7.80 10.85
CA GLY A 107 2.19 -7.42 12.24
C GLY A 107 1.08 -7.71 13.26
N GLY A 108 -0.11 -8.11 12.83
CA GLY A 108 -1.24 -8.51 13.67
C GLY A 108 -1.49 -10.01 13.67
N ASP A 109 -1.43 -10.66 12.51
CA ASP A 109 -1.59 -12.12 12.38
C ASP A 109 -0.37 -12.87 12.92
N ARG A 110 -0.61 -13.76 13.89
CA ARG A 110 0.43 -14.52 14.62
C ARG A 110 0.33 -16.01 14.37
N ASP A 111 -0.68 -16.47 13.64
CA ASP A 111 -0.91 -17.89 13.46
C ASP A 111 0.30 -18.53 12.74
N GLY A 112 0.95 -19.47 13.42
CA GLY A 112 2.17 -20.13 12.92
C GLY A 112 3.41 -19.24 12.74
N ASN A 113 3.40 -17.95 13.14
CA ASN A 113 4.51 -17.03 12.91
C ASN A 113 5.12 -16.49 14.23
N PRO A 114 6.21 -17.11 14.75
CA PRO A 114 6.82 -16.71 16.02
C PRO A 114 7.48 -15.32 15.97
N PHE A 115 7.70 -14.77 14.78
CA PHE A 115 8.32 -13.45 14.61
C PHE A 115 7.31 -12.30 14.77
N VAL A 116 6.01 -12.58 14.82
CA VAL A 116 4.97 -11.58 15.12
C VAL A 116 4.63 -11.61 16.61
N ASN A 117 5.28 -10.73 17.37
CA ASN A 117 5.05 -10.57 18.81
C ASN A 117 4.38 -9.22 19.15
N ALA A 118 4.05 -9.01 20.42
CA ALA A 118 3.39 -7.79 20.89
C ALA A 118 4.16 -6.50 20.54
N ALA A 119 5.50 -6.52 20.64
CA ALA A 119 6.32 -5.37 20.28
C ALA A 119 6.24 -5.07 18.77
N THR A 120 6.21 -6.12 17.93
CA THR A 120 6.03 -5.98 16.48
C THR A 120 4.66 -5.39 16.15
N THR A 121 3.60 -5.90 16.77
CA THR A 121 2.23 -5.37 16.59
C THR A 121 2.13 -3.90 16.97
N LEU A 122 2.71 -3.50 18.12
CA LEU A 122 2.72 -2.10 18.56
C LEU A 122 3.49 -1.21 17.57
N LYS A 123 4.65 -1.66 17.10
CA LYS A 123 5.46 -0.92 16.15
C LYS A 123 4.75 -0.72 14.81
N VAL A 124 4.06 -1.75 14.31
CA VAL A 124 3.22 -1.64 13.10
C VAL A 124 2.04 -0.70 13.32
N ALA A 125 1.36 -0.80 14.46
CA ALA A 125 0.23 0.08 14.76
C ALA A 125 0.65 1.56 14.86
N GLU A 126 1.81 1.83 15.45
CA GLU A 126 2.40 3.17 15.50
C GLU A 126 2.73 3.68 14.09
N ALA A 127 3.38 2.86 13.25
CA ALA A 127 3.67 3.21 11.87
C ALA A 127 2.40 3.51 11.08
N LEU A 128 1.38 2.65 11.16
CA LEU A 128 0.07 2.87 10.52
C LEU A 128 -0.54 4.19 10.97
N ARG A 129 -0.54 4.48 12.27
CA ARG A 129 -1.07 5.74 12.80
C ARG A 129 -0.31 6.95 12.26
N SER A 130 1.02 6.85 12.16
CA SER A 130 1.87 7.92 11.64
C SER A 130 1.75 8.11 10.13
N SER A 131 1.42 7.05 9.37
CA SER A 131 1.24 7.12 7.92
C SER A 131 -0.03 7.85 7.47
N ILE A 132 -1.02 7.96 8.35
CA ILE A 132 -2.23 8.74 8.11
C ILE A 132 -1.85 10.23 8.22
N THR A 133 -1.34 10.77 7.13
CA THR A 133 -1.01 12.20 7.03
C THR A 133 -2.19 12.91 6.35
N VAL A 134 -2.71 13.92 7.04
CA VAL A 134 -3.79 14.84 6.61
C VAL A 134 -3.34 15.68 5.44
#